data_AF-A0A9E5Y828-F1
#
_entry.id   AF-A0A9E5Y828-F1
#
_cell.length_a   1.000
_cell.length_b   1.000
_cell.length_c   1.000
_cell.angle_alpha   90.00
_cell.angle_beta   90.00
_cell.angle_gamma   90.00
#
_symmetry.space_group_name_H-M   'P 1'
#
loop_
_entity.id
_entity.type
_entity.pdbx_description
1 polymer ?
#
loop_
_entity_poly.entity_id
_entity_poly.type
_entity_poly.pdbx_seq_one_letter_code
_entity_poly.pdbx_strand_id
1 'polypeptide(L)' 'MAIEPDRNSHGTLVDVIDRVLDKGLVINADIAVSVAGVELLGIKIRA' A
#
# COMPACT_ATOMS: atom_id res chain seq x y z
N MET A 1 -17.18 0.90 -22.53
CA MET A 1 -15.71 1.04 -22.39
C MET A 1 -15.38 0.63 -20.97
N ALA A 2 -14.79 -0.54 -20.77
CA ALA A 2 -14.44 -1.03 -19.44
C ALA A 2 -13.19 -0.28 -18.98
N ILE A 3 -13.22 0.24 -17.75
CA ILE A 3 -12.04 0.81 -17.11
C ILE A 3 -11.12 -0.34 -16.70
N GLU A 4 -10.06 -0.58 -17.47
CA GLU A 4 -9.02 -1.50 -17.05
C GLU A 4 -8.10 -0.77 -16.06
N PRO A 5 -7.91 -1.29 -14.84
CA PRO A 5 -7.02 -0.67 -13.88
C PRO A 5 -5.58 -0.82 -14.39
N ASP A 6 -5.02 0.27 -14.92
CA ASP A 6 -3.61 0.36 -15.30
C ASP A 6 -2.75 0.20 -14.04
N ARG A 7 -1.99 -0.90 -13.98
CA ARG A 7 -1.12 -1.23 -12.84
C ARG A 7 0.30 -0.69 -13.01
N ASN A 8 0.55 0.11 -14.05
CA ASN A 8 1.90 0.47 -14.46
C ASN A 8 2.40 1.74 -13.76
N SER A 9 2.44 1.71 -12.42
CA SER A 9 2.96 2.78 -11.58
C SER A 9 4.43 2.49 -11.24
N HIS A 10 5.36 3.01 -12.04
CA HIS A 10 6.78 2.98 -11.68
C HIS A 10 7.01 3.76 -10.37
N GLY A 11 7.41 3.07 -9.29
CA GLY A 11 7.62 3.64 -7.95
C GLY A 11 6.46 3.35 -7.00
N THR A 12 6.06 2.08 -6.90
CA THR A 12 4.97 1.67 -6.01
C THR A 12 5.41 1.70 -4.56
N LEU A 13 4.45 1.79 -3.64
CA LEU A 13 4.69 1.62 -2.21
C LEU A 13 5.40 0.28 -1.91
N VAL A 14 5.20 -0.74 -2.74
CA VAL A 14 5.85 -2.04 -2.62
C VAL A 14 7.37 -1.92 -2.77
N ASP A 15 7.85 -1.20 -3.78
CA ASP A 15 9.29 -1.01 -4.02
C ASP A 15 9.99 -0.29 -2.84
N VAL A 16 9.27 0.63 -2.18
CA VAL A 16 9.76 1.36 -1.01
C VAL A 16 9.78 0.46 0.23
N ILE A 17 8.72 -0.32 0.46
CA ILE A 17 8.65 -1.26 1.59
C ILE A 17 9.77 -2.29 1.47
N ASP A 18 9.95 -2.92 0.31
CA ASP A 18 11.01 -3.91 0.08
C ASP A 18 12.39 -3.34 0.41
N ARG A 19 12.68 -2.12 -0.04
CA ARG A 19 13.98 -1.48 0.22
C ARG A 19 14.20 -1.16 1.70
N VAL A 20 13.14 -0.86 2.46
CA VAL A 20 13.23 -0.60 3.91
C VAL A 20 13.42 -1.91 4.68
N LEU A 21 12.70 -2.97 4.32
CA LEU A 21 12.81 -4.29 4.93
C LEU A 21 14.19 -4.92 4.67
N ASP A 22 14.76 -4.74 3.48
CA ASP A 22 16.13 -5.18 3.13
C ASP A 22 17.23 -4.58 4.03
N LYS A 23 16.94 -3.48 4.75
CA LYS A 23 17.86 -2.87 5.72
C LYS A 23 17.66 -3.37 7.14
N GLY A 24 16.73 -4.31 7.36
CA GLY A 24 16.41 -4.85 8.68
C GLY A 24 15.57 -3.89 9.54
N LEU A 25 14.91 -2.91 8.94
CA LEU A 25 13.92 -2.08 9.64
C LEU A 25 12.60 -2.82 9.76
N VAL A 26 12.00 -2.79 10.95
CA VAL A 26 10.67 -3.36 11.23
C VAL A 26 9.61 -2.27 11.04
N ILE A 27 8.57 -2.57 10.25
CA ILE A 27 7.48 -1.64 9.96
C ILE A 27 6.21 -2.10 10.67
N ASN A 28 5.68 -1.23 11.53
CA ASN A 28 4.33 -1.36 12.08
C ASN A 28 3.49 -0.24 11.45
N ALA A 29 2.64 -0.58 10.49
CA ALA A 29 1.86 0.39 9.73
C ALA A 29 0.39 -0.03 9.59
N ASP A 30 -0.48 0.94 9.40
CA ASP A 30 -1.87 0.75 9.00
C ASP A 30 -2.11 1.28 7.58
N ILE A 31 -2.97 0.59 6.84
CA ILE A 31 -3.47 1.03 5.54
C ILE A 31 -4.98 1.16 5.66
N ALA A 32 -5.50 2.37 5.47
CA ALA A 32 -6.93 2.66 5.40
C ALA A 32 -7.34 2.99 3.96
N VAL A 33 -8.34 2.29 3.43
CA VAL A 33 -8.98 2.62 2.16
C VAL A 33 -10.31 3.28 2.45
N SER A 34 -10.46 4.53 2.00
CA SER A 34 -11.66 5.33 2.24
C SER A 34 -12.25 5.85 0.93
N VAL A 35 -13.57 5.88 0.83
CA VAL A 35 -14.31 6.41 -0.33
C VAL A 35 -15.39 7.36 0.17
N ALA A 36 -15.46 8.55 -0.43
CA ALA A 36 -16.43 9.59 -0.07
C ALA A 36 -16.46 9.93 1.45
N GLY A 37 -15.30 9.86 2.11
CA GLY A 37 -15.17 10.13 3.55
C GLY A 37 -15.57 8.98 4.47
N VAL A 38 -15.91 7.80 3.93
CA VAL A 38 -16.21 6.59 4.70
C VAL A 38 -15.05 5.61 4.57
N GLU A 39 -14.55 5.11 5.70
CA GLU A 39 -13.53 4.04 5.72
C GLU A 39 -14.17 2.71 5.32
N LEU A 40 -13.63 2.08 4.28
CA LEU A 40 -14.12 0.81 3.75
C LEU A 40 -13.33 -0.38 4.31
N LEU A 41 -12.02 -0.22 4.48
CA LEU A 41 -11.13 -1.29 4.93
C LEU A 41 -9.89 -0.72 5.60
N GLY A 42 -9.65 -1.14 6.84
CA GLY A 42 -8.39 -0.96 7.55
C GLY A 42 -7.59 -2.27 7.59
N ILE A 43 -6.34 -2.25 7.13
CA ILE A 43 -5.40 -3.38 7.19
C ILE A 43 -4.24 -2.99 8.11
N LYS A 44 -3.94 -3.83 9.12
CA LYS A 44 -2.73 -3.68 9.95
C LYS A 44 -1.61 -4.55 9.38
N ILE A 45 -0.49 -3.93 9.02
CA ILE A 45 0.67 -4.61 8.46
C ILE A 45 1.79 -4.65 9.51
N ARG A 46 2.39 -5.83 9.69
CA ARG A 46 3.62 -6.04 10.46
C ARG A 46 4.60 -6.80 9.58
N ALA A 47 5.76 -6.20 9.31
CA ALA A 47 6.83 -6.76 8.49
C ALA A 47 8.20 -6.41 9.08
#